data_AF-A0A9E5QZY5-F1
#
_entry.id   AF-A0A9E5QZY5-F1
#
_cell.length_a   1.000
_cell.length_b   1.000
_cell.length_c   1.000
_cell.angle_alpha   90.00
_cell.angle_beta   90.00
_cell.angle_gamma   90.00
#
_symmetry.space_group_name_H-M   'P 1'
#
loop_
_entity.id
_entity.type
_entity.pdbx_description
1 polymer ?
#
loop_
_entity_poly.entity_id
_entity_poly.type
_entity_poly.pdbx_seq_one_letter_code
_entity_poly.pdbx_strand_id
1 'polypeptide(L)'
;GRLPVRHLAGGARAVVDKLIRYATAPEALGTWRNRVVFLADDGDNNIHQRDADQLAEILEANHPDVENEKLYIDAFEQAVLPSGEEVPQLRQRLENIIEEGALIVNFTGHGAESGWTEEKVLESTQIPDWQNQYRMPLFVTATCEFGRYDDPSQLSGAELAVLNPIGGGIALITTTRPVFASTNFLLNRAFYNTIFVPQNGEMPRLGDAMRFTKNNSLNGAINRNFSLLGDPSLRLAYPQYEAILTHLNGLPLSEEGPTLRALDQVEARGQIQAGEGAILSDFQGQVEVLVYDKRQTRQTLGKAAPVMNFEDRTSVLFRGKATVEMVLSPSVFLFLRTLTIASEPVKSVFMPRSKQATVMPMGDLKALR
;
A
#
# COMPACT_ATOMS: atom_id res chain seq x y z
N GLY A 1 -0.05 18.76 9.76
CA GLY A 1 -0.48 18.57 8.37
C GLY A 1 -0.78 19.91 7.76
N ARG A 2 -0.74 20.01 6.43
CA ARG A 2 -1.10 21.21 5.67
C ARG A 2 -1.97 20.79 4.49
N LEU A 3 -3.12 21.44 4.31
CA LEU A 3 -3.89 21.36 3.06
C LEU A 3 -3.44 22.56 2.19
N PRO A 4 -2.72 22.33 1.07
CA PRO A 4 -2.08 23.41 0.30
C PRO A 4 -3.06 24.12 -0.65
N VAL A 5 -4.20 24.56 -0.12
CA VAL A 5 -5.25 25.20 -0.92
C VAL A 5 -4.94 26.69 -1.11
N ARG A 6 -4.99 27.18 -2.36
CA ARG A 6 -4.75 28.60 -2.71
C ARG A 6 -6.04 29.42 -2.86
N HIS A 7 -7.19 28.80 -3.19
CA HIS A 7 -8.46 29.51 -3.43
C HIS A 7 -9.69 28.75 -2.87
N LEU A 8 -10.72 29.51 -2.49
CA LEU A 8 -11.95 28.98 -1.88
C LEU A 8 -12.78 28.15 -2.86
N ALA A 9 -13.07 28.70 -4.05
CA ALA A 9 -13.80 28.01 -5.10
C ALA A 9 -12.88 27.02 -5.84
N GLY A 10 -13.29 25.75 -5.92
CA GLY A 10 -12.55 24.69 -6.61
C GLY A 10 -11.42 24.03 -5.81
N GLY A 11 -10.84 24.72 -4.81
CA GLY A 11 -9.76 24.17 -3.96
C GLY A 11 -10.25 23.61 -2.62
N ALA A 12 -10.71 24.49 -1.72
CA ALA A 12 -11.00 24.09 -0.33
C ALA A 12 -12.13 23.06 -0.24
N ARG A 13 -13.25 23.34 -0.92
CA ARG A 13 -14.41 22.44 -0.93
C ARG A 13 -14.07 21.08 -1.54
N ALA A 14 -13.34 21.06 -2.66
CA ALA A 14 -12.95 19.81 -3.31
C ALA A 14 -12.09 18.93 -2.41
N VAL A 15 -11.14 19.52 -1.68
CA VAL A 15 -10.30 18.79 -0.71
C VAL A 15 -11.14 18.26 0.45
N VAL A 16 -12.06 19.05 0.99
CA VAL A 16 -12.96 18.59 2.07
C VAL A 16 -13.88 17.46 1.61
N ASP A 17 -14.52 17.62 0.45
CA ASP A 17 -15.39 16.60 -0.14
C ASP A 17 -14.61 15.30 -0.42
N LYS A 18 -13.36 15.41 -0.89
CA LYS A 18 -12.43 14.29 -1.03
C LYS A 18 -12.17 13.57 0.31
N LEU A 19 -11.85 14.31 1.37
CA LEU A 19 -11.55 13.74 2.69
C LEU A 19 -12.78 13.01 3.26
N ILE A 20 -13.97 13.60 3.14
CA ILE A 20 -15.23 12.98 3.56
C ILE A 20 -15.48 11.70 2.75
N ARG A 21 -15.37 11.77 1.42
CA ARG A 21 -15.56 10.61 0.54
C ARG A 21 -14.63 9.45 0.90
N TYR A 22 -13.35 9.72 1.14
CA TYR A 22 -12.39 8.70 1.56
C TYR A 22 -12.81 8.02 2.88
N ALA A 23 -13.33 8.79 3.83
CA ALA A 23 -13.70 8.30 5.15
C ALA A 23 -15.06 7.58 5.20
N THR A 24 -16.00 7.93 4.32
CA THR A 24 -17.41 7.51 4.47
C THR A 24 -18.01 6.78 3.29
N ALA A 25 -17.41 6.84 2.09
CA ALA A 25 -18.02 6.23 0.90
C ALA A 25 -17.89 4.70 0.92
N PRO A 26 -18.99 3.93 0.79
CA PRO A 26 -18.93 2.47 0.66
C PRO A 26 -18.09 2.00 -0.53
N GLU A 27 -18.05 2.77 -1.62
CA GLU A 27 -17.24 2.50 -2.80
C GLU A 27 -15.73 2.57 -2.54
N ALA A 28 -15.32 3.24 -1.45
CA ALA A 28 -13.94 3.25 -1.00
C ALA A 28 -13.53 1.95 -0.29
N LEU A 29 -14.46 1.03 -0.04
CA LEU A 29 -14.15 -0.28 0.50
C LEU A 29 -13.56 -1.20 -0.59
N GLY A 30 -12.42 -1.81 -0.31
CA GLY A 30 -11.81 -2.80 -1.20
C GLY A 30 -10.47 -3.32 -0.69
N THR A 31 -9.87 -4.25 -1.44
CA THR A 31 -8.56 -4.88 -1.15
C THR A 31 -7.39 -3.91 -1.25
N TRP A 32 -7.52 -2.83 -2.01
CA TRP A 32 -6.52 -1.76 -2.09
C TRP A 32 -6.09 -1.24 -0.71
N ARG A 33 -6.98 -1.28 0.27
CA ARG A 33 -6.76 -0.87 1.66
C ARG A 33 -5.77 -1.74 2.44
N ASN A 34 -5.36 -2.87 1.87
CA ASN A 34 -4.42 -3.81 2.46
C ASN A 34 -3.14 -3.96 1.63
N ARG A 35 -2.86 -3.01 0.72
CA ARG A 35 -1.72 -3.07 -0.20
C ARG A 35 -0.77 -1.90 0.03
N VAL A 36 0.52 -2.20 0.06
CA VAL A 36 1.62 -1.22 0.13
C VAL A 36 2.56 -1.45 -1.05
N VAL A 37 2.85 -0.40 -1.79
CA VAL A 37 3.77 -0.45 -2.93
C VAL A 37 5.08 0.24 -2.55
N PHE A 38 6.20 -0.41 -2.81
CA PHE A 38 7.55 0.14 -2.65
C PHE A 38 8.18 0.33 -4.03
N LEU A 39 8.32 1.57 -4.46
CA LEU A 39 8.96 1.96 -5.71
C LEU A 39 10.35 2.56 -5.41
N ALA A 40 11.37 2.09 -6.12
CA ALA A 40 12.73 2.56 -5.90
C ALA A 40 13.47 2.91 -7.20
N ASP A 41 14.21 4.01 -7.13
CA ASP A 41 15.23 4.42 -8.09
C ASP A 41 16.42 3.45 -8.09
N ASP A 42 17.11 3.30 -9.22
CA ASP A 42 18.25 2.41 -9.42
C ASP A 42 19.63 3.08 -9.26
N GLY A 43 19.67 4.40 -9.08
CA GLY A 43 20.90 5.16 -8.86
C GLY A 43 21.65 4.83 -7.56
N ASP A 44 22.81 5.48 -7.39
CA ASP A 44 23.62 5.48 -6.16
C ASP A 44 24.04 4.08 -5.66
N ASN A 45 24.43 3.19 -6.59
CA ASN A 45 24.90 1.84 -6.27
C ASN A 45 23.86 1.05 -5.43
N ASN A 46 22.61 1.04 -5.91
CA ASN A 46 21.45 0.37 -5.32
C ASN A 46 21.07 0.83 -3.91
N ILE A 47 21.47 2.02 -3.45
CA ILE A 47 21.07 2.41 -2.09
C ILE A 47 19.55 2.52 -1.95
N HIS A 48 18.87 3.12 -2.94
CA HIS A 48 17.42 3.33 -2.90
C HIS A 48 16.65 2.02 -3.00
N GLN A 49 17.08 1.11 -3.90
CA GLN A 49 16.50 -0.24 -4.01
C GLN A 49 16.69 -1.04 -2.72
N ARG A 50 17.90 -1.01 -2.13
CA ARG A 50 18.17 -1.69 -0.85
C ARG A 50 17.35 -1.12 0.30
N ASP A 51 17.22 0.20 0.37
CA ASP A 51 16.45 0.86 1.42
C ASP A 51 14.96 0.53 1.27
N ALA A 52 14.40 0.57 0.06
CA ALA A 52 13.03 0.17 -0.21
C ALA A 52 12.78 -1.32 0.13
N ASP A 53 13.72 -2.20 -0.20
CA ASP A 53 13.62 -3.63 0.10
C ASP A 53 13.64 -3.91 1.60
N GLN A 54 14.52 -3.25 2.35
CA GLN A 54 14.53 -3.34 3.80
C GLN A 54 13.22 -2.85 4.44
N LEU A 55 12.62 -1.78 3.89
CA LEU A 55 11.32 -1.30 4.39
C LEU A 55 10.19 -2.28 4.08
N ALA A 56 10.22 -2.91 2.91
CA ALA A 56 9.28 -3.97 2.56
C ALA A 56 9.43 -5.18 3.49
N GLU A 57 10.66 -5.62 3.78
CA GLU A 57 10.93 -6.70 4.72
C GLU A 57 10.44 -6.39 6.14
N ILE A 58 10.60 -5.14 6.61
CA ILE A 58 10.07 -4.68 7.91
C ILE A 58 8.54 -4.76 7.93
N LEU A 59 7.88 -4.31 6.86
CA LEU A 59 6.43 -4.42 6.75
C LEU A 59 5.99 -5.89 6.78
N GLU A 60 6.62 -6.75 6.00
CA GLU A 60 6.28 -8.18 5.95
C GLU A 60 6.51 -8.91 7.27
N ALA A 61 7.59 -8.57 7.99
CA ALA A 61 7.92 -9.21 9.25
C ALA A 61 6.94 -8.81 10.37
N ASN A 62 6.53 -7.54 10.41
CA ASN A 62 5.68 -7.00 11.47
C ASN A 62 4.18 -7.09 11.15
N HIS A 63 3.83 -7.06 9.87
CA HIS A 63 2.46 -7.01 9.34
C HIS A 63 2.33 -7.97 8.14
N PRO A 64 2.52 -9.28 8.33
CA PRO A 64 2.47 -10.28 7.26
C PRO A 64 1.10 -10.37 6.57
N ASP A 65 0.08 -9.79 7.20
CA ASP A 65 -1.28 -9.66 6.71
C ASP A 65 -1.45 -8.58 5.62
N VAL A 66 -0.49 -7.65 5.50
CA VAL A 66 -0.49 -6.56 4.51
C VAL A 66 0.22 -7.05 3.23
N GLU A 67 -0.44 -6.88 2.08
CA GLU A 67 0.15 -7.15 0.77
C GLU A 67 1.23 -6.11 0.47
N ASN A 68 2.42 -6.56 0.08
CA ASN A 68 3.47 -5.70 -0.41
C ASN A 68 3.73 -5.98 -1.89
N GLU A 69 4.10 -4.94 -2.63
CA GLU A 69 4.56 -5.04 -4.00
C GLU A 69 5.82 -4.20 -4.19
N LYS A 70 6.85 -4.82 -4.79
CA LYS A 70 8.17 -4.23 -5.00
C LYS A 70 8.36 -3.84 -6.46
N LEU A 71 8.63 -2.57 -6.70
CA LEU A 71 8.82 -1.98 -8.02
C LEU A 71 10.17 -1.26 -8.10
N TYR A 72 11.24 -2.01 -8.35
CA TYR A 72 12.57 -1.42 -8.46
C TYR A 72 12.91 -1.17 -9.92
N ILE A 73 13.35 0.05 -10.27
CA ILE A 73 13.59 0.45 -11.66
C ILE A 73 14.46 -0.55 -12.41
N ASP A 74 15.57 -0.97 -11.81
CA ASP A 74 16.52 -1.89 -12.43
C ASP A 74 15.95 -3.30 -12.62
N ALA A 75 14.76 -3.63 -12.10
CA ALA A 75 14.05 -4.87 -12.39
C ALA A 75 13.17 -4.80 -13.65
N PHE A 76 13.15 -3.66 -14.36
CA PHE A 76 12.39 -3.44 -15.58
C PHE A 76 13.28 -3.01 -16.75
N GLU A 77 12.85 -3.32 -17.96
CA GLU A 77 13.57 -2.92 -19.18
C GLU A 77 13.46 -1.40 -19.40
N GLN A 78 14.61 -0.74 -19.41
CA GLN A 78 14.75 0.67 -19.78
C GLN A 78 14.86 0.85 -21.30
N ALA A 79 14.20 1.88 -21.82
CA ALA A 79 14.27 2.33 -23.19
C ALA A 79 15.06 3.64 -23.27
N VAL A 80 16.10 3.68 -24.11
CA VAL A 80 16.92 4.87 -24.32
C VAL A 80 16.38 5.66 -25.52
N LEU A 81 15.85 6.86 -25.28
CA LEU A 81 15.30 7.74 -26.31
C LEU A 81 16.17 9.01 -26.46
N PRO A 82 16.07 9.75 -27.59
CA PRO A 82 16.75 11.04 -27.73
C PRO A 82 16.35 12.07 -26.65
N SER A 83 15.19 11.89 -26.02
CA SER A 83 14.63 12.74 -24.96
C SER A 83 14.98 12.30 -23.54
N GLY A 84 15.87 11.32 -23.38
CA GLY A 84 16.24 10.69 -22.11
C GLY A 84 15.84 9.22 -22.04
N GLU A 85 16.12 8.60 -20.90
CA GLU A 85 15.74 7.21 -20.62
C GLU A 85 14.29 7.15 -20.11
N GLU A 86 13.63 6.02 -20.33
CA GLU A 86 12.27 5.76 -19.85
C GLU A 86 12.13 4.30 -19.42
N VAL A 87 11.19 4.03 -18.51
CA VAL A 87 10.87 2.67 -18.05
C VAL A 87 9.39 2.34 -18.31
N PRO A 88 8.99 2.08 -19.57
CA PRO A 88 7.57 2.10 -19.96
C PRO A 88 6.70 1.10 -19.17
N GLN A 89 7.23 -0.10 -18.90
CA GLN A 89 6.50 -1.13 -18.16
C GLN A 89 6.28 -0.74 -16.69
N LEU A 90 7.27 -0.12 -16.07
CA LEU A 90 7.15 0.36 -14.69
C LEU A 90 6.19 1.55 -14.61
N ARG A 91 6.28 2.49 -15.56
CA ARG A 91 5.36 3.63 -15.65
C ARG A 91 3.91 3.16 -15.80
N GLN A 92 3.65 2.23 -16.72
CA GLN A 92 2.32 1.64 -16.89
C GLN A 92 1.86 0.92 -15.61
N ARG A 93 2.78 0.21 -14.92
CA ARG A 93 2.43 -0.47 -13.67
C ARG A 93 2.05 0.53 -12.58
N LEU A 94 2.77 1.65 -12.46
CA LEU A 94 2.42 2.73 -11.52
C LEU A 94 1.04 3.29 -11.84
N GLU A 95 0.73 3.60 -13.11
CA GLU A 95 -0.60 4.08 -13.52
C GLU A 95 -1.70 3.09 -13.12
N ASN A 96 -1.50 1.79 -13.41
CA ASN A 96 -2.43 0.74 -13.01
C ASN A 96 -2.60 0.68 -11.48
N ILE A 97 -1.53 0.85 -10.71
CA ILE A 97 -1.59 0.89 -9.23
C ILE A 97 -2.42 2.07 -8.73
N ILE A 98 -2.31 3.23 -9.38
CA ILE A 98 -3.12 4.39 -9.01
C ILE A 98 -4.61 4.10 -9.26
N GLU A 99 -4.95 3.48 -10.39
CA GLU A 99 -6.33 3.11 -10.73
C GLU A 99 -6.90 1.98 -9.85
N GLU A 100 -6.13 0.91 -9.65
CA GLU A 100 -6.46 -0.24 -8.80
C GLU A 100 -6.55 0.17 -7.32
N GLY A 101 -5.73 1.13 -6.92
CA GLY A 101 -5.54 1.60 -5.56
C GLY A 101 -4.48 0.83 -4.78
N ALA A 102 -3.89 1.54 -3.82
CA ALA A 102 -3.06 1.00 -2.73
C ALA A 102 -3.29 1.85 -1.48
N LEU A 103 -3.10 1.28 -0.28
CA LEU A 103 -3.20 2.04 0.96
C LEU A 103 -2.04 3.04 1.05
N ILE A 104 -0.84 2.58 0.71
CA ILE A 104 0.39 3.37 0.71
C ILE A 104 1.16 3.11 -0.58
N VAL A 105 1.63 4.18 -1.23
CA VAL A 105 2.64 4.11 -2.30
C VAL A 105 3.88 4.83 -1.79
N ASN A 106 4.94 4.09 -1.53
CA ASN A 106 6.21 4.61 -1.04
C ASN A 106 7.23 4.66 -2.17
N PHE A 107 7.70 5.86 -2.48
CA PHE A 107 8.80 6.10 -3.41
C PHE A 107 10.06 6.48 -2.64
N THR A 108 11.20 5.84 -2.97
CA THR A 108 12.54 6.19 -2.47
C THR A 108 13.48 6.37 -3.65
N GLY A 109 14.09 7.55 -3.79
CA GLY A 109 14.94 7.84 -4.95
C GLY A 109 15.11 9.31 -5.26
N HIS A 110 15.69 9.62 -6.41
CA HIS A 110 15.80 10.97 -6.94
C HIS A 110 14.47 11.51 -7.43
N GLY A 111 14.35 12.83 -7.40
CA GLY A 111 13.13 13.51 -7.78
C GLY A 111 13.25 15.01 -7.60
N ALA A 112 12.22 15.68 -8.04
CA ALA A 112 12.08 17.11 -7.98
C ALA A 112 10.60 17.46 -7.76
N GLU A 113 10.30 18.75 -7.68
CA GLU A 113 8.91 19.23 -7.65
C GLU A 113 8.08 18.71 -8.84
N SER A 114 8.72 18.49 -9.99
CA SER A 114 8.08 18.13 -11.25
C SER A 114 7.90 16.62 -11.47
N GLY A 115 8.49 15.74 -10.66
CA GLY A 115 8.41 14.29 -10.91
C GLY A 115 9.38 13.42 -10.11
N TRP A 116 9.34 12.12 -10.40
CA TRP A 116 10.20 11.08 -9.84
C TRP A 116 11.16 10.57 -10.92
N THR A 117 12.44 10.47 -10.53
CA THR A 117 13.54 9.87 -11.28
C THR A 117 13.90 10.57 -12.59
N GLU A 118 15.08 10.28 -13.15
CA GLU A 118 15.50 10.83 -14.45
C GLU A 118 14.77 10.11 -15.61
N GLU A 119 14.39 8.86 -15.40
CA GLU A 119 13.67 8.00 -16.35
C GLU A 119 12.17 8.32 -16.42
N LYS A 120 11.73 9.40 -15.74
CA LYS A 120 10.37 9.91 -15.75
C LYS A 120 9.35 8.84 -15.35
N VAL A 121 9.60 8.11 -14.27
CA VAL A 121 8.63 7.13 -13.76
C VAL A 121 7.30 7.81 -13.39
N LEU A 122 7.38 9.03 -12.85
CA LEU A 122 6.22 9.90 -12.64
C LEU A 122 6.56 11.34 -13.03
N GLU A 123 5.69 11.96 -13.82
CA GLU A 123 5.69 13.39 -14.09
C GLU A 123 4.46 14.04 -13.46
N SER A 124 4.66 15.22 -12.87
CA SER A 124 3.60 16.02 -12.24
C SER A 124 2.45 16.35 -13.19
N THR A 125 2.70 16.40 -14.50
CA THR A 125 1.70 16.61 -15.55
C THR A 125 0.69 15.46 -15.67
N GLN A 126 1.01 14.25 -15.22
CA GLN A 126 0.10 13.09 -15.22
C GLN A 126 -0.89 13.12 -14.04
N ILE A 127 -0.51 13.75 -12.93
CA ILE A 127 -1.25 13.70 -11.66
C ILE A 127 -2.67 14.32 -11.76
N PRO A 128 -2.89 15.42 -12.49
CA PRO A 128 -4.23 15.96 -12.72
C PRO A 128 -5.21 14.99 -13.41
N ASP A 129 -4.69 14.04 -14.21
CA ASP A 129 -5.50 13.10 -14.97
C ASP A 129 -5.91 11.86 -14.18
N TRP A 130 -5.40 11.68 -12.96
CA TRP A 130 -5.79 10.55 -12.10
C TRP A 130 -7.26 10.64 -11.66
N GLN A 131 -7.99 9.52 -11.78
CA GLN A 131 -9.44 9.44 -11.52
C GLN A 131 -9.81 8.43 -10.40
N ASN A 132 -8.86 8.12 -9.53
CA ASN A 132 -8.98 7.12 -8.46
C ASN A 132 -9.73 7.62 -7.20
N GLN A 133 -10.84 8.36 -7.36
CA GLN A 133 -11.57 9.07 -6.29
C GLN A 133 -11.99 8.24 -5.06
N TYR A 134 -12.04 6.91 -5.17
CA TYR A 134 -12.41 5.99 -4.10
C TYR A 134 -11.24 5.14 -3.57
N ARG A 135 -10.04 5.27 -4.15
CA ARG A 135 -8.89 4.39 -3.86
C ARG A 135 -7.59 5.17 -3.76
N MET A 136 -7.65 6.32 -3.10
CA MET A 136 -6.52 7.27 -3.06
C MET A 136 -5.45 6.81 -2.04
N PRO A 137 -4.21 6.59 -2.46
CA PRO A 137 -3.14 6.19 -1.54
C PRO A 137 -2.69 7.36 -0.67
N LEU A 138 -2.10 7.02 0.48
CA LEU A 138 -1.08 7.87 1.08
C LEU A 138 0.21 7.70 0.29
N PHE A 139 0.76 8.78 -0.26
CA PHE A 139 2.11 8.70 -0.79
C PHE A 139 3.14 8.97 0.31
N VAL A 140 4.21 8.19 0.32
CA VAL A 140 5.39 8.45 1.12
C VAL A 140 6.54 8.67 0.16
N THR A 141 7.01 9.90 0.00
CA THR A 141 8.05 10.22 -0.99
C THR A 141 9.33 10.63 -0.28
N ALA A 142 10.25 9.68 -0.20
CA ALA A 142 11.62 9.82 0.27
C ALA A 142 12.52 10.28 -0.90
N THR A 143 12.26 11.50 -1.35
CA THR A 143 12.89 12.11 -2.52
C THR A 143 13.02 13.62 -2.33
N CYS A 144 13.88 14.30 -3.09
CA CYS A 144 14.08 15.74 -2.96
C CYS A 144 12.85 16.54 -3.45
N GLU A 145 12.38 17.47 -2.62
CA GLU A 145 11.50 18.61 -2.98
C GLU A 145 10.14 18.30 -3.65
N PHE A 146 9.75 17.04 -3.84
CA PHE A 146 8.45 16.68 -4.41
C PHE A 146 7.26 17.29 -3.66
N GLY A 147 7.45 17.57 -2.36
CA GLY A 147 6.50 18.20 -1.45
C GLY A 147 6.62 19.70 -1.27
N ARG A 148 7.45 20.40 -2.05
CA ARG A 148 7.68 21.84 -1.86
C ARG A 148 6.42 22.65 -2.16
N TYR A 149 5.77 23.14 -1.11
CA TYR A 149 4.48 23.84 -1.20
C TYR A 149 4.58 25.36 -1.09
N ASP A 150 5.80 25.90 -1.14
CA ASP A 150 6.09 27.32 -0.95
C ASP A 150 6.78 27.97 -2.16
N ASP A 151 6.79 27.28 -3.30
CA ASP A 151 7.14 27.88 -4.58
C ASP A 151 5.90 28.60 -5.17
N PRO A 152 5.93 29.93 -5.37
CA PRO A 152 4.82 30.66 -5.99
C PRO A 152 4.75 30.48 -7.51
N SER A 153 5.82 30.03 -8.15
CA SER A 153 5.92 29.90 -9.62
C SER A 153 5.29 28.62 -10.16
N GLN A 154 5.19 27.58 -9.34
CA GLN A 154 4.62 26.29 -9.73
C GLN A 154 3.94 25.57 -8.55
N LEU A 155 3.17 24.52 -8.86
CA LEU A 155 2.69 23.57 -7.88
C LEU A 155 3.57 22.33 -7.94
N SER A 156 3.99 21.82 -6.79
CA SER A 156 4.72 20.55 -6.77
C SER A 156 3.78 19.36 -7.08
N GLY A 157 4.35 18.23 -7.48
CA GLY A 157 3.60 16.99 -7.71
C GLY A 157 2.79 16.56 -6.48
N ALA A 158 3.31 16.79 -5.27
CA ALA A 158 2.55 16.54 -4.04
C ALA A 158 1.35 17.48 -3.86
N GLU A 159 1.49 18.77 -4.18
CA GLU A 159 0.35 19.70 -4.13
C GLU A 159 -0.72 19.27 -5.14
N LEU A 160 -0.33 18.94 -6.37
CA LEU A 160 -1.25 18.46 -7.42
C LEU A 160 -2.00 17.19 -6.98
N ALA A 161 -1.31 16.25 -6.34
CA ALA A 161 -1.91 15.00 -5.87
C ALA A 161 -2.95 15.23 -4.76
N VAL A 162 -2.69 16.13 -3.81
CA VAL A 162 -3.69 16.46 -2.77
C VAL A 162 -4.85 17.24 -3.35
N LEU A 163 -4.59 18.16 -4.28
CA LEU A 163 -5.58 19.09 -4.82
C LEU A 163 -6.47 18.49 -5.92
N ASN A 164 -6.10 17.35 -6.53
CA ASN A 164 -6.92 16.69 -7.55
C ASN A 164 -8.31 16.32 -6.96
N PRO A 165 -9.44 16.84 -7.46
CA PRO A 165 -10.77 16.64 -6.85
C PRO A 165 -11.33 15.22 -7.00
N ILE A 166 -10.90 14.46 -8.01
CA ILE A 166 -11.46 13.16 -8.41
C ILE A 166 -10.40 12.04 -8.43
N GLY A 167 -9.25 12.26 -7.82
CA GLY A 167 -8.18 11.29 -7.74
C GLY A 167 -7.01 11.85 -6.95
N GLY A 168 -5.79 11.43 -7.28
CA GLY A 168 -4.62 11.90 -6.56
C GLY A 168 -4.24 10.99 -5.39
N GLY A 169 -3.58 11.61 -4.42
CA GLY A 169 -3.35 11.04 -3.10
C GLY A 169 -4.34 11.60 -2.08
N ILE A 170 -4.62 10.84 -1.03
CA ILE A 170 -5.41 11.35 0.10
C ILE A 170 -4.55 12.26 0.99
N ALA A 171 -3.26 11.97 1.06
CA ALA A 171 -2.23 12.75 1.73
C ALA A 171 -0.85 12.34 1.20
N LEU A 172 0.17 13.13 1.54
CA LEU A 172 1.57 12.80 1.33
C LEU A 172 2.38 13.03 2.61
N ILE A 173 3.24 12.09 2.93
CA ILE A 173 4.40 12.30 3.79
C ILE A 173 5.59 12.46 2.86
N THR A 174 6.08 13.68 2.73
CA THR A 174 6.96 14.09 1.64
C THR A 174 8.02 15.07 2.11
N THR A 175 9.04 15.31 1.30
CA THR A 175 10.07 16.29 1.61
C THR A 175 9.79 17.63 0.92
N THR A 176 10.06 18.72 1.62
CA THR A 176 9.84 20.08 1.12
C THR A 176 11.14 20.76 0.70
N ARG A 177 12.28 20.10 0.91
CA ARG A 177 13.65 20.59 0.74
C ARG A 177 14.55 19.43 0.34
N PRO A 178 15.79 19.68 -0.13
CA PRO A 178 16.73 18.62 -0.43
C PRO A 178 17.04 17.76 0.80
N VAL A 179 17.25 16.48 0.56
CA VAL A 179 17.45 15.45 1.59
C VAL A 179 18.50 14.43 1.13
N PHE A 180 19.00 13.61 2.05
CA PHE A 180 19.95 12.54 1.75
C PHE A 180 19.28 11.18 1.86
N ALA A 181 19.68 10.22 1.02
CA ALA A 181 19.19 8.84 1.04
C ALA A 181 19.26 8.22 2.46
N SER A 182 20.41 8.38 3.13
CA SER A 182 20.61 7.88 4.50
C SER A 182 19.58 8.44 5.51
N THR A 183 19.21 9.71 5.37
CA THR A 183 18.21 10.34 6.25
C THR A 183 16.79 9.95 5.88
N ASN A 184 16.53 9.70 4.59
CA ASN A 184 15.25 9.24 4.10
C ASN A 184 14.92 7.85 4.66
N PHE A 185 15.88 6.93 4.63
CA PHE A 185 15.70 5.58 5.18
C PHE A 185 15.33 5.61 6.66
N LEU A 186 16.03 6.41 7.48
CA LEU A 186 15.77 6.51 8.91
C LEU A 186 14.36 7.04 9.22
N LEU A 187 13.87 7.99 8.42
CA LEU A 187 12.52 8.52 8.54
C LEU A 187 11.45 7.53 8.05
N ASN A 188 11.64 6.90 6.89
CA ASN A 188 10.72 5.88 6.40
C ASN A 188 10.64 4.70 7.37
N ARG A 189 11.76 4.24 7.91
CA ARG A 189 11.78 3.15 8.89
C ARG A 189 11.00 3.51 10.15
N ALA A 190 11.19 4.71 10.70
CA ALA A 190 10.42 5.19 11.84
C ALA A 190 8.92 5.31 11.52
N PHE A 191 8.58 5.68 10.29
CA PHE A 191 7.20 5.71 9.80
C PHE A 191 6.56 4.32 9.75
N TYR A 192 7.21 3.33 9.13
CA TYR A 192 6.68 1.96 9.08
C TYR A 192 6.58 1.31 10.46
N ASN A 193 7.47 1.64 11.39
CA ASN A 193 7.37 1.23 12.80
C ASN A 193 6.20 1.89 13.55
N THR A 194 5.50 2.84 12.94
CA THR A 194 4.44 3.63 13.58
C THR A 194 3.08 3.43 12.90
N ILE A 195 3.02 3.55 11.57
CA ILE A 195 1.76 3.73 10.83
C ILE A 195 0.81 2.53 10.95
N PHE A 196 1.34 1.34 11.24
CA PHE A 196 0.55 0.12 11.45
C PHE A 196 0.45 -0.31 12.92
N VAL A 197 0.87 0.54 13.87
CA VAL A 197 0.87 0.25 15.31
C VAL A 197 -0.24 1.03 16.01
N PRO A 198 -1.29 0.37 16.52
CA PRO A 198 -2.36 1.03 17.26
C PRO A 198 -1.86 1.84 18.47
N GLN A 199 -2.46 3.00 18.68
CA GLN A 199 -2.23 3.90 19.80
C GLN A 199 -3.53 3.94 20.63
N ASN A 200 -3.48 3.43 21.86
CA ASN A 200 -4.67 3.28 22.72
C ASN A 200 -5.83 2.51 22.04
N GLY A 201 -5.50 1.41 21.36
CA GLY A 201 -6.47 0.53 20.69
C GLY A 201 -6.90 0.99 19.29
N GLU A 202 -6.53 2.18 18.83
CA GLU A 202 -6.89 2.69 17.51
C GLU A 202 -5.68 2.91 16.61
N MET A 203 -5.82 2.65 15.31
CA MET A 203 -4.77 2.99 14.34
C MET A 203 -4.46 4.50 14.36
N PRO A 204 -3.19 4.90 14.14
CA PRO A 204 -2.78 6.29 14.30
C PRO A 204 -3.46 7.19 13.26
N ARG A 205 -3.78 8.42 13.68
CA ARG A 205 -4.08 9.50 12.74
C ARG A 205 -2.78 9.92 12.05
N LEU A 206 -2.86 10.46 10.84
CA LEU A 206 -1.67 10.88 10.08
C LEU A 206 -0.80 11.89 10.83
N GLY A 207 -1.41 12.78 11.61
CA GLY A 207 -0.69 13.72 12.46
C GLY A 207 0.08 13.04 13.59
N ASP A 208 -0.51 12.04 14.25
CA ASP A 208 0.15 11.25 15.28
C ASP A 208 1.28 10.41 14.67
N ALA A 209 1.02 9.75 13.54
CA ALA A 209 2.02 8.99 12.81
C ALA A 209 3.23 9.88 12.47
N MET A 210 2.99 11.07 11.91
CA MET A 210 4.04 12.03 11.61
C MET A 210 4.82 12.47 12.85
N ARG A 211 4.13 12.73 13.98
CA ARG A 211 4.76 13.11 15.24
C ARG A 211 5.70 12.01 15.74
N PHE A 212 5.22 10.77 15.80
CA PHE A 212 6.03 9.63 16.25
C PHE A 212 7.18 9.34 15.29
N THR A 213 6.96 9.39 13.98
CA THR A 213 8.03 9.29 12.97
C THR A 213 9.14 10.29 13.25
N LYS A 214 8.80 11.57 13.42
CA LYS A 214 9.80 12.62 13.66
C LYS A 214 10.54 12.43 14.96
N ASN A 215 9.84 12.04 16.03
CA ASN A 215 10.45 11.87 17.35
C ASN A 215 11.36 10.63 17.44
N ASN A 216 11.15 9.63 16.58
CA ASN A 216 11.87 8.34 16.63
C ASN A 216 12.82 8.11 15.43
N SER A 217 13.10 9.13 14.61
CA SER A 217 13.97 9.02 13.43
C SER A 217 15.28 9.77 13.58
N LEU A 218 15.22 11.10 13.54
CA LEU A 218 16.36 12.01 13.39
C LEU A 218 16.14 13.29 14.19
N ASN A 219 17.21 14.00 14.53
CA ASN A 219 17.15 15.32 15.14
C ASN A 219 17.64 16.41 14.18
N GLY A 220 17.24 17.67 14.44
CA GLY A 220 17.77 18.83 13.73
C GLY A 220 17.03 19.21 12.44
N ALA A 221 17.69 20.00 11.60
CA ALA A 221 17.08 20.64 10.43
C ALA A 221 16.58 19.64 9.38
N ILE A 222 17.33 18.56 9.13
CA ILE A 222 16.96 17.56 8.12
C ILE A 222 15.62 16.87 8.46
N ASN A 223 15.36 16.60 9.74
CA ASN A 223 14.04 16.09 10.18
C ASN A 223 12.89 17.05 9.78
N ARG A 224 13.13 18.36 9.78
CA ARG A 224 12.13 19.37 9.42
C ARG A 224 11.81 19.40 7.94
N ASN A 225 12.67 18.84 7.09
CA ASN A 225 12.42 18.77 5.64
C ASN A 225 11.27 17.82 5.30
N PHE A 226 10.93 16.87 6.16
CA PHE A 226 9.76 16.01 5.98
C PHE A 226 8.50 16.64 6.55
N SER A 227 7.42 16.66 5.76
CA SER A 227 6.15 17.27 6.09
C SER A 227 4.97 16.38 5.71
N LEU A 228 3.86 16.55 6.42
CA LEU A 228 2.56 15.98 6.06
C LEU A 228 1.77 17.02 5.25
N LEU A 229 1.58 16.76 3.96
CA LEU A 229 0.57 17.43 3.13
C LEU A 229 -0.71 16.61 3.15
N GLY A 230 -1.75 17.13 3.80
CA GLY A 230 -2.96 16.38 4.13
C GLY A 230 -3.53 16.77 5.49
N ASP A 231 -4.71 16.21 5.79
CA ASP A 231 -5.39 16.40 7.06
C ASP A 231 -4.71 15.57 8.17
N PRO A 232 -4.13 16.19 9.21
CA PRO A 232 -3.50 15.46 10.31
C PRO A 232 -4.48 14.66 11.18
N SER A 233 -5.78 14.95 11.12
CA SER A 233 -6.82 14.24 11.88
C SER A 233 -7.29 12.96 11.19
N LEU A 234 -7.02 12.81 9.89
CA LEU A 234 -7.42 11.67 9.10
C LEU A 234 -6.71 10.40 9.55
N ARG A 235 -7.43 9.27 9.55
CA ARG A 235 -6.86 7.91 9.56
C ARG A 235 -6.89 7.35 8.16
N LEU A 236 -5.89 6.56 7.80
CA LEU A 236 -5.99 5.78 6.58
C LEU A 236 -7.16 4.82 6.67
N ALA A 237 -7.64 4.36 5.52
CA ALA A 237 -8.73 3.41 5.40
C ALA A 237 -8.28 1.99 5.82
N TYR A 238 -7.74 1.84 7.02
CA TYR A 238 -7.33 0.54 7.55
C TYR A 238 -8.52 -0.44 7.59
N PRO A 239 -8.32 -1.72 7.26
CA PRO A 239 -9.31 -2.76 7.53
C PRO A 239 -9.68 -2.77 9.02
N GLN A 240 -10.98 -2.74 9.33
CA GLN A 240 -11.49 -2.72 10.71
C GLN A 240 -11.62 -4.13 11.32
N TYR A 241 -11.62 -5.15 10.46
CA TYR A 241 -11.86 -6.54 10.83
C TYR A 241 -10.74 -7.42 10.28
N GLU A 242 -10.48 -8.52 10.97
CA GLU A 242 -9.46 -9.51 10.60
C GLU A 242 -10.13 -10.81 10.19
N ALA A 243 -9.69 -11.39 9.06
CA ALA A 243 -10.16 -12.68 8.58
C ALA A 243 -9.13 -13.77 8.93
N ILE A 244 -9.33 -14.44 10.05
CA ILE A 244 -8.38 -15.43 10.54
C ILE A 244 -8.71 -16.79 9.95
N LEU A 245 -7.82 -17.31 9.12
CA LEU A 245 -7.84 -18.71 8.70
C LEU A 245 -7.52 -19.61 9.91
N THR A 246 -8.33 -20.63 10.15
CA THR A 246 -8.21 -21.54 11.30
C THR A 246 -7.99 -22.99 10.87
N HIS A 247 -8.57 -23.39 9.73
CA HIS A 247 -8.46 -24.75 9.20
C HIS A 247 -8.27 -24.76 7.69
N LEU A 248 -7.55 -25.78 7.21
CA LEU A 248 -7.44 -26.14 5.81
C LEU A 248 -7.70 -27.64 5.66
N ASN A 249 -8.56 -28.02 4.72
CA ASN A 249 -8.95 -29.42 4.45
C ASN A 249 -9.39 -30.18 5.72
N GLY A 250 -10.11 -29.50 6.61
CA GLY A 250 -10.60 -30.05 7.87
C GLY A 250 -9.55 -30.18 8.98
N LEU A 251 -8.29 -29.85 8.71
CA LEU A 251 -7.21 -29.87 9.70
C LEU A 251 -6.95 -28.47 10.25
N PRO A 252 -6.72 -28.32 11.58
CA PRO A 252 -6.31 -27.04 12.15
C PRO A 252 -4.95 -26.63 11.60
N LEU A 253 -4.73 -25.34 11.40
CA LEU A 253 -3.43 -24.82 10.97
C LEU A 253 -2.36 -25.06 12.04
N SER A 254 -1.25 -25.68 11.65
CA SER A 254 0.00 -25.68 12.41
C SER A 254 0.85 -24.45 12.05
N GLU A 255 1.91 -24.17 12.83
CA GLU A 255 2.84 -23.07 12.53
C GLU A 255 3.54 -23.21 11.16
N GLU A 256 3.76 -24.44 10.70
CA GLU A 256 4.38 -24.71 9.39
C GLU A 256 3.40 -24.57 8.21
N GLY A 257 2.09 -24.57 8.48
CA GLY A 257 1.03 -24.60 7.47
C GLY A 257 1.00 -25.90 6.64
N PRO A 258 -0.10 -26.18 5.93
CA PRO A 258 -0.16 -27.33 5.04
C PRO A 258 0.53 -27.04 3.70
N THR A 259 1.21 -28.05 3.15
CA THR A 259 1.63 -28.03 1.75
C THR A 259 0.43 -28.29 0.86
N LEU A 260 0.06 -27.31 0.02
CA LEU A 260 -0.95 -27.48 -1.02
C LEU A 260 -0.24 -27.74 -2.35
N ARG A 261 -0.78 -28.64 -3.17
CA ARG A 261 -0.23 -29.00 -4.47
C ARG A 261 -1.05 -28.39 -5.61
N ALA A 262 -0.42 -28.34 -6.78
CA ALA A 262 -1.08 -28.07 -8.04
C ALA A 262 -2.39 -28.87 -8.17
N LEU A 263 -3.47 -28.20 -8.55
CA LEU A 263 -4.79 -28.77 -8.80
C LEU A 263 -5.50 -29.37 -7.58
N ASP A 264 -4.93 -29.24 -6.38
CA ASP A 264 -5.64 -29.63 -5.16
C ASP A 264 -6.92 -28.81 -5.05
N GLN A 265 -8.01 -29.48 -4.64
CA GLN A 265 -9.21 -28.82 -4.17
C GLN A 265 -9.05 -28.54 -2.68
N VAL A 266 -8.96 -27.27 -2.33
CA VAL A 266 -8.72 -26.86 -0.94
C VAL A 266 -9.97 -26.26 -0.33
N GLU A 267 -10.32 -26.73 0.87
CA GLU A 267 -11.37 -26.16 1.71
C GLU A 267 -10.73 -25.29 2.81
N ALA A 268 -11.09 -24.01 2.87
CA ALA A 268 -10.59 -23.07 3.86
C ALA A 268 -11.69 -22.69 4.88
N ARG A 269 -11.39 -22.79 6.18
CA ARG A 269 -12.27 -22.34 7.25
C ARG A 269 -11.58 -21.26 8.07
N GLY A 270 -12.34 -20.24 8.44
CA GLY A 270 -11.83 -19.11 9.21
C GLY A 270 -12.94 -18.43 10.01
N GLN A 271 -12.56 -17.38 10.70
CA GLN A 271 -13.44 -16.56 11.52
C GLN A 271 -13.12 -15.08 11.31
N ILE A 272 -14.13 -14.23 11.45
CA ILE A 272 -13.95 -12.78 11.44
C ILE A 272 -13.81 -12.30 12.88
N GLN A 273 -12.80 -11.45 13.12
CA GLN A 273 -12.58 -10.82 14.42
C GLN A 273 -12.62 -9.29 14.29
N ALA A 274 -13.10 -8.63 15.35
CA ALA A 274 -12.89 -7.21 15.58
C ALA A 274 -11.54 -6.97 16.26
N GLY A 275 -11.15 -5.69 16.39
CA GLY A 275 -10.00 -5.29 17.21
C GLY A 275 -10.04 -5.93 18.61
N GLU A 276 -8.87 -6.32 19.11
CA GLU A 276 -8.67 -7.06 20.39
C GLU A 276 -9.11 -8.54 20.38
N GLY A 277 -9.43 -9.10 19.20
CA GLY A 277 -9.61 -10.55 19.02
C GLY A 277 -11.02 -11.07 19.30
N ALA A 278 -11.99 -10.17 19.53
CA ALA A 278 -13.39 -10.53 19.69
C ALA A 278 -13.96 -11.13 18.39
N ILE A 279 -14.45 -12.37 18.45
CA ILE A 279 -15.05 -13.06 17.30
C ILE A 279 -16.42 -12.44 16.98
N LEU A 280 -16.62 -12.08 15.72
CA LEU A 280 -17.89 -11.58 15.19
C LEU A 280 -18.72 -12.74 14.63
N SER A 281 -19.46 -13.42 15.50
CA SER A 281 -20.25 -14.62 15.13
C SER A 281 -21.50 -14.31 14.31
N ASP A 282 -21.96 -13.07 14.33
CA ASP A 282 -23.11 -12.56 13.57
C ASP A 282 -22.70 -11.82 12.28
N PHE A 283 -21.42 -11.82 11.96
CA PHE A 283 -20.90 -11.19 10.77
C PHE A 283 -21.50 -11.78 9.48
N GLN A 284 -21.97 -10.90 8.60
CA GLN A 284 -22.40 -11.26 7.24
C GLN A 284 -21.74 -10.33 6.23
N GLY A 285 -21.08 -10.90 5.22
CA GLY A 285 -20.39 -10.11 4.20
C GLY A 285 -19.57 -10.97 3.24
N GLN A 286 -18.65 -10.33 2.53
CA GLN A 286 -17.72 -10.98 1.62
C GLN A 286 -16.30 -10.86 2.17
N VAL A 287 -15.48 -11.87 1.90
CA VAL A 287 -14.03 -11.69 1.89
C VAL A 287 -13.51 -11.91 0.48
N GLU A 288 -12.38 -11.29 0.22
CA GLU A 288 -11.53 -11.66 -0.90
C GLU A 288 -10.40 -12.51 -0.33
N VAL A 289 -10.07 -13.60 -1.00
CA VAL A 289 -8.99 -14.51 -0.62
C VAL A 289 -7.91 -14.41 -1.67
N LEU A 290 -6.70 -14.14 -1.22
CA LEU A 290 -5.50 -14.11 -2.04
C LEU A 290 -4.50 -15.14 -1.52
N VAL A 291 -4.06 -16.03 -2.41
CA VAL A 291 -3.09 -17.08 -2.11
C VAL A 291 -1.89 -16.89 -3.02
N TYR A 292 -0.72 -16.75 -2.41
CA TYR A 292 0.55 -16.68 -3.11
C TYR A 292 1.28 -18.01 -3.03
N ASP A 293 2.17 -18.23 -4.00
CA ASP A 293 3.22 -19.23 -3.88
C ASP A 293 4.27 -18.78 -2.83
N LYS A 294 5.22 -19.66 -2.54
CA LYS A 294 6.39 -19.34 -1.72
C LYS A 294 7.17 -18.15 -2.32
N ARG A 295 7.98 -17.51 -1.47
CA ARG A 295 8.92 -16.49 -1.91
C ARG A 295 9.89 -17.06 -2.95
N GLN A 296 10.24 -16.21 -3.90
CA GLN A 296 11.24 -16.49 -4.92
C GLN A 296 12.30 -15.41 -4.90
N THR A 297 13.56 -15.83 -5.01
CA THR A 297 14.67 -14.91 -5.25
C THR A 297 14.56 -14.35 -6.66
N ARG A 298 14.51 -13.03 -6.77
CA ARG A 298 14.57 -12.27 -8.02
C ARG A 298 15.88 -11.50 -8.09
N GLN A 299 16.25 -11.14 -9.31
CA GLN A 299 17.44 -10.35 -9.61
C GLN A 299 17.04 -9.11 -10.40
N THR A 300 17.64 -7.98 -10.09
CA THR A 300 17.61 -6.83 -11.00
C THR A 300 18.44 -7.10 -12.25
N LEU A 301 18.25 -6.31 -13.31
CA LEU A 301 18.94 -6.46 -14.58
C LEU A 301 20.40 -5.99 -14.52
N GLY A 302 20.75 -5.16 -13.54
CA GLY A 302 22.10 -4.66 -13.32
C GLY A 302 22.56 -3.67 -14.40
N LYS A 303 21.66 -2.80 -14.88
CA LYS A 303 21.97 -1.84 -15.95
C LYS A 303 22.66 -0.58 -15.42
N ALA A 304 22.07 0.06 -14.41
CA ALA A 304 22.62 1.29 -13.81
C ALA A 304 23.57 1.03 -12.62
N ALA A 305 23.37 -0.10 -11.94
CA ALA A 305 24.11 -0.50 -10.75
C ALA A 305 24.34 -2.04 -10.75
N PRO A 306 25.16 -2.61 -9.85
CA PRO A 306 25.36 -4.06 -9.79
C PRO A 306 24.05 -4.82 -9.61
N VAL A 307 23.96 -6.06 -10.11
CA VAL A 307 22.78 -6.90 -9.89
C VAL A 307 22.47 -7.05 -8.40
N MET A 308 21.25 -6.71 -7.99
CA MET A 308 20.72 -6.90 -6.65
C MET A 308 19.77 -8.10 -6.60
N ASN A 309 19.94 -8.96 -5.60
CA ASN A 309 18.98 -10.01 -5.30
C ASN A 309 17.96 -9.51 -4.27
N PHE A 310 16.70 -9.89 -4.43
CA PHE A 310 15.65 -9.63 -3.45
C PHE A 310 14.61 -10.74 -3.48
N GLU A 311 13.92 -10.95 -2.36
CA GLU A 311 12.84 -11.94 -2.26
C GLU A 311 11.48 -11.29 -2.57
N ASP A 312 10.62 -11.98 -3.31
CA ASP A 312 9.31 -11.47 -3.69
C ASP A 312 8.27 -12.59 -3.81
N ARG A 313 6.98 -12.25 -3.74
CA ARG A 313 5.83 -13.14 -3.95
C ARG A 313 5.04 -12.69 -5.18
N THR A 314 5.55 -12.99 -6.36
CA THR A 314 4.93 -12.58 -7.63
C THR A 314 3.85 -13.54 -8.11
N SER A 315 3.92 -14.81 -7.70
CA SER A 315 3.01 -15.86 -8.18
C SER A 315 1.74 -15.91 -7.34
N VAL A 316 0.65 -15.37 -7.89
CA VAL A 316 -0.70 -15.56 -7.35
C VAL A 316 -1.23 -16.94 -7.78
N LEU A 317 -1.40 -17.84 -6.81
CA LEU A 317 -1.98 -19.17 -7.02
C LEU A 317 -3.51 -19.12 -7.11
N PHE A 318 -4.12 -18.21 -6.35
CA PHE A 318 -5.56 -18.01 -6.33
C PHE A 318 -5.91 -16.59 -5.91
N ARG A 319 -6.89 -15.99 -6.60
CA ARG A 319 -7.58 -14.77 -6.16
C ARG A 319 -9.08 -14.95 -6.37
N GLY A 320 -9.87 -14.72 -5.33
CA GLY A 320 -11.32 -14.84 -5.47
C GLY A 320 -12.10 -14.39 -4.26
N LYS A 321 -13.33 -13.97 -4.52
CA LYS A 321 -14.30 -13.66 -3.46
C LYS A 321 -14.96 -14.93 -2.94
N ALA A 322 -15.41 -14.85 -1.69
CA ALA A 322 -16.25 -15.84 -1.07
C ALA A 322 -17.25 -15.13 -0.12
N THR A 323 -18.27 -15.83 0.38
CA THR A 323 -19.31 -15.29 1.30
C THR A 323 -19.14 -15.81 2.73
N VAL A 324 -19.21 -14.93 3.75
CA VAL A 324 -19.28 -15.35 5.16
C VAL A 324 -20.72 -15.72 5.47
N GLU A 325 -20.94 -16.94 5.91
CA GLU A 325 -22.25 -17.41 6.38
C GLU A 325 -22.20 -17.79 7.86
N MET A 326 -23.31 -17.58 8.57
CA MET A 326 -23.47 -18.02 9.96
C MET A 326 -23.79 -19.51 9.97
N VAL A 327 -23.02 -20.31 10.73
CA VAL A 327 -23.31 -21.73 10.93
C VAL A 327 -23.62 -22.01 12.40
N LEU A 328 -24.78 -22.64 12.63
CA LEU A 328 -25.39 -22.93 13.95
C LEU A 328 -24.66 -24.01 14.78
N SER A 329 -23.36 -24.20 14.57
CA SER A 329 -22.54 -25.16 15.29
C SER A 329 -21.61 -24.42 16.26
N PRO A 330 -21.17 -25.03 17.39
CA PRO A 330 -20.32 -24.35 18.38
C PRO A 330 -18.96 -23.87 17.86
N SER A 331 -18.61 -24.22 16.62
CA SER A 331 -17.41 -23.82 15.93
C SER A 331 -17.83 -23.07 14.66
N VAL A 332 -17.28 -21.89 14.39
CA VAL A 332 -17.67 -21.05 13.24
C VAL A 332 -17.20 -21.70 11.91
N PHE A 333 -18.07 -21.74 10.90
CA PHE A 333 -17.84 -22.22 9.51
C PHE A 333 -18.33 -21.11 8.56
N LEU A 334 -17.90 -20.87 7.31
CA LEU A 334 -16.81 -21.31 6.45
C LEU A 334 -16.71 -20.26 5.33
N PHE A 335 -15.57 -20.21 4.63
CA PHE A 335 -15.57 -19.79 3.23
C PHE A 335 -15.44 -21.05 2.36
N LEU A 336 -16.57 -21.60 1.91
CA LEU A 336 -16.55 -22.74 0.99
C LEU A 336 -16.19 -22.23 -0.39
N ARG A 337 -14.92 -22.34 -0.76
CA ARG A 337 -14.57 -22.34 -2.18
C ARG A 337 -13.50 -23.37 -2.42
N THR A 338 -13.79 -24.30 -3.32
CA THR A 338 -12.79 -25.13 -3.97
C THR A 338 -11.77 -24.20 -4.63
N LEU A 339 -10.62 -23.99 -3.98
CA LEU A 339 -9.49 -23.34 -4.61
C LEU A 339 -8.87 -24.39 -5.53
N THR A 340 -8.89 -24.19 -6.85
CA THR A 340 -8.05 -24.98 -7.75
C THR A 340 -6.73 -24.26 -7.87
N ILE A 341 -5.68 -24.81 -7.28
CA ILE A 341 -4.33 -24.23 -7.38
C ILE A 341 -3.85 -24.41 -8.81
N ALA A 342 -3.72 -23.32 -9.55
CA ALA A 342 -3.14 -23.37 -10.88
C ALA A 342 -1.61 -23.42 -10.75
N SER A 343 -1.00 -24.48 -11.31
CA SER A 343 0.45 -24.74 -11.51
C SER A 343 1.19 -25.60 -10.48
N GLU A 344 2.29 -26.18 -10.98
CA GLU A 344 3.18 -27.30 -10.58
C GLU A 344 3.50 -27.49 -9.08
N PRO A 345 4.01 -28.68 -8.65
CA PRO A 345 4.04 -29.08 -7.23
C PRO A 345 4.74 -28.06 -6.31
N VAL A 346 3.93 -27.33 -5.56
CA VAL A 346 4.36 -26.42 -4.50
C VAL A 346 4.69 -27.22 -3.23
N LYS A 347 5.85 -26.94 -2.62
CA LYS A 347 6.33 -27.62 -1.39
C LYS A 347 5.87 -26.94 -0.09
N SER A 348 5.32 -25.74 -0.15
CA SER A 348 4.77 -25.02 1.00
C SER A 348 3.90 -23.86 0.53
N VAL A 349 2.67 -23.76 1.03
CA VAL A 349 1.81 -22.59 0.81
C VAL A 349 1.76 -21.78 2.10
N PHE A 350 2.19 -20.52 2.00
CA PHE A 350 2.06 -19.56 3.08
C PHE A 350 0.74 -18.80 2.90
N MET A 351 -0.22 -19.05 3.77
CA MET A 351 -1.39 -18.18 3.93
C MET A 351 -1.14 -17.32 5.17
N PRO A 352 -0.73 -16.05 5.05
CA PRO A 352 -0.68 -15.18 6.21
C PRO A 352 -2.07 -15.10 6.83
N ARG A 353 -2.15 -14.89 8.16
CA ARG A 353 -3.37 -14.39 8.80
C ARG A 353 -3.82 -13.18 7.99
N SER A 354 -4.90 -13.26 7.23
CA SER A 354 -5.23 -12.18 6.32
C SER A 354 -6.17 -11.20 7.04
N LYS A 355 -5.87 -9.90 7.03
CA LYS A 355 -6.88 -8.87 7.34
C LYS A 355 -7.79 -8.62 6.13
N GLN A 356 -8.00 -9.64 5.30
CA GLN A 356 -8.85 -9.53 4.13
C GLN A 356 -10.30 -9.75 4.53
N ALA A 357 -10.92 -8.72 5.09
CA ALA A 357 -12.36 -8.59 5.10
C ALA A 357 -12.72 -7.20 4.58
N THR A 358 -13.04 -7.11 3.29
CA THR A 358 -13.81 -5.95 2.81
C THR A 358 -15.24 -6.17 3.23
N VAL A 359 -15.53 -5.73 4.44
CA VAL A 359 -16.84 -5.85 5.06
C VAL A 359 -17.75 -4.75 4.53
N MET A 360 -18.79 -5.14 3.81
CA MET A 360 -19.96 -4.30 3.56
C MET A 360 -21.16 -4.92 4.30
N PRO A 361 -21.84 -4.20 5.21
CA PRO A 361 -23.10 -4.64 5.79
C PRO A 361 -24.15 -4.83 4.69
N MET A 362 -24.98 -5.88 4.78
CA MET A 362 -26.08 -6.13 3.82
C MET A 362 -27.09 -4.97 3.70
N GLY A 363 -27.11 -4.03 4.65
CA GLY A 363 -27.95 -2.83 4.59
C GLY A 363 -27.63 -1.87 3.44
N ASP A 364 -26.36 -1.82 3.01
CA ASP A 364 -25.88 -0.84 2.01
C ASP A 364 -25.89 -1.37 0.57
N LEU A 365 -26.12 -2.69 0.39
CA LEU A 365 -26.22 -3.35 -0.93
C LEU A 365 -27.50 -3.00 -1.71
N LYS A 366 -28.47 -2.30 -1.10
CA LYS A 366 -29.72 -1.90 -1.79
C LYS A 366 -29.58 -0.68 -2.71
N ALA A 367 -28.43 -0.02 -2.74
CA ALA A 367 -28.17 1.13 -3.63
C ALA A 367 -27.48 0.76 -4.96
N LEU A 368 -27.17 -0.52 -5.20
CA LEU A 368 -26.53 -1.01 -6.42
C LEU A 368 -27.44 -2.01 -7.14
N ARG A 369 -28.51 -1.50 -7.75
CA ARG A 369 -29.24 -2.18 -8.84
C ARG A 369 -29.57 -1.20 -9.95
#